data_AF-A0A0D5NPY6-F1
#
_entry.id   AF-A0A0D5NPY6-F1
#
_cell.length_a   1.000
_cell.length_b   1.000
_cell.length_c   1.000
_cell.angle_alpha   90.00
_cell.angle_beta   90.00
_cell.angle_gamma   90.00
#
_symmetry.space_group_name_H-M   'P 1'
#
loop_
_entity.id
_entity.type
_entity.pdbx_description
1 polymer ?
#
loop_
_entity_poly.entity_id
_entity_poly.type
_entity_poly.pdbx_seq_one_letter_code
_entity_poly.pdbx_strand_id
1 'polypeptide(L)'
;MNNILRKRLKHIYIAAHLLLAAAGLIAVHPAAAGLNSHSSKPSLPSQVRQWMDELARQPGLSGWGSADFSIEALGPGTHGWFVHIAAGGGKPAGYIIVNAAEDGSYRLGEYGEGSWPAEQ
;
A
#
# COMPACT_ATOMS: atom_id res chain seq x y z
N MET A 1 -41.07 5.98 -12.88
CA MET A 1 -41.96 6.60 -13.88
C MET A 1 -41.52 8.06 -13.97
N ASN A 2 -40.88 8.63 -15.00
CA ASN A 2 -40.59 8.24 -16.39
C ASN A 2 -39.42 9.11 -16.94
N ASN A 3 -38.63 8.51 -17.85
CA ASN A 3 -37.97 9.09 -19.05
C ASN A 3 -37.09 10.34 -18.90
N ILE A 4 -35.76 10.24 -18.98
CA ILE A 4 -34.95 10.18 -20.22
C ILE A 4 -35.46 11.13 -21.31
N LEU A 5 -34.73 12.22 -21.63
CA LEU A 5 -34.45 12.62 -23.01
C LEU A 5 -33.60 13.90 -23.22
N ARG A 6 -32.46 13.72 -23.92
CA ARG A 6 -31.92 14.52 -25.06
C ARG A 6 -31.51 15.98 -24.75
N LYS A 7 -30.45 16.58 -25.30
CA LYS A 7 -29.52 16.28 -26.42
C LYS A 7 -28.36 17.28 -26.35
N ARG A 8 -27.21 16.87 -26.89
CA ARG A 8 -25.97 17.65 -27.15
C ARG A 8 -26.24 19.01 -27.83
N LEU A 9 -25.56 20.08 -27.39
CA LEU A 9 -25.37 21.30 -28.18
C LEU A 9 -23.88 21.56 -28.42
N LYS A 10 -23.54 21.77 -29.69
CA LYS A 10 -22.19 21.89 -30.24
C LYS A 10 -21.84 23.38 -30.46
N HIS A 11 -20.61 23.74 -30.08
CA HIS A 11 -19.65 24.65 -30.72
C HIS A 11 -20.09 26.05 -31.20
N ILE A 12 -19.51 27.09 -30.59
CA ILE A 12 -19.30 28.41 -31.22
C ILE A 12 -17.84 28.80 -30.96
N TYR A 13 -17.07 28.98 -32.04
CA TYR A 13 -15.70 29.52 -32.05
C TYR A 13 -15.75 31.01 -32.40
N ILE A 14 -15.00 31.86 -31.68
CA ILE A 14 -14.58 33.18 -32.19
C ILE A 14 -13.12 33.38 -31.78
N ALA A 15 -12.26 33.56 -32.79
CA ALA A 15 -10.86 33.94 -32.65
C ALA A 15 -10.73 35.47 -32.76
N ALA A 16 -9.83 36.09 -31.98
CA ALA A 16 -9.26 37.39 -32.29
C ALA A 16 -7.89 37.59 -31.60
N HIS A 17 -6.92 38.02 -32.41
CA HIS A 17 -5.49 38.29 -32.16
C HIS A 17 -5.26 39.52 -31.24
N LEU A 18 -4.35 39.49 -30.25
CA LEU A 18 -2.87 39.68 -30.29
C LEU A 18 -2.47 41.07 -29.78
N LEU A 19 -1.61 41.13 -28.74
CA LEU A 19 -0.69 42.25 -28.49
C LEU A 19 0.42 41.86 -27.49
N LEU A 20 1.51 42.60 -27.57
CA LEU A 20 2.92 42.23 -27.47
C LEU A 20 3.60 42.90 -26.26
N ALA A 21 4.50 42.16 -25.58
CA ALA A 21 5.61 42.59 -24.70
C ALA A 21 5.23 43.45 -23.45
N ALA A 22 5.97 43.50 -22.34
CA ALA A 22 7.38 43.32 -22.04
C ALA A 22 7.56 43.16 -20.51
N ALA A 23 8.82 42.97 -20.12
CA ALA A 23 9.41 43.21 -18.80
C ALA A 23 9.33 42.06 -17.78
N GLY A 24 10.51 41.48 -17.54
CA GLY A 24 10.70 40.32 -16.69
C GLY A 24 10.60 40.60 -15.20
N LEU A 25 10.23 39.54 -14.48
CA LEU A 25 10.89 39.17 -13.24
C LEU A 25 11.52 37.80 -13.49
N ILE A 26 12.85 37.73 -13.53
CA ILE A 26 13.54 36.48 -13.21
C ILE A 26 13.26 36.27 -11.72
N ALA A 27 12.18 35.56 -11.40
CA ALA A 27 12.06 34.94 -10.10
C ALA A 27 13.22 33.94 -10.03
N VAL A 28 14.28 34.30 -9.30
CA VAL A 28 15.26 33.32 -8.83
C VAL A 28 14.47 32.38 -7.93
N HIS A 29 13.91 31.33 -8.53
CA HIS A 29 13.48 30.19 -7.76
C HIS A 29 14.73 29.68 -7.06
N PRO A 30 14.74 29.55 -5.72
CA PRO A 30 15.76 28.74 -5.09
C PRO A 30 15.66 27.37 -5.76
N ALA A 31 16.77 26.95 -6.39
CA ALA A 31 16.90 25.62 -6.92
C ALA A 31 16.38 24.67 -5.85
N ALA A 32 15.31 23.96 -6.17
CA ALA A 32 14.81 22.89 -5.35
C ALA A 32 16.03 21.99 -5.06
N ALA A 33 16.53 22.04 -3.83
CA ALA A 33 17.33 20.97 -3.30
C ALA A 33 16.38 19.79 -3.33
N GLY A 34 16.43 19.03 -4.43
CA GLY A 34 15.77 17.76 -4.56
C GLY A 34 16.20 16.98 -3.34
N LEU A 35 15.29 16.86 -2.38
CA LEU A 35 15.42 15.88 -1.33
C LEU A 35 15.54 14.58 -2.08
N ASN A 36 16.75 14.01 -2.07
CA ASN A 36 17.02 12.67 -2.51
C ASN A 36 16.18 11.75 -1.61
N SER A 37 14.90 11.63 -1.90
CA SER A 37 14.02 10.59 -1.39
C SER A 37 14.47 9.29 -2.04
N HIS A 38 15.63 8.79 -1.59
CA HIS A 38 15.90 7.37 -1.65
C HIS A 38 14.87 6.75 -0.71
N SER A 39 13.69 6.44 -1.23
CA SER A 39 12.69 5.67 -0.51
C SER A 39 13.34 4.37 -0.07
N SER A 40 13.86 4.36 1.16
CA SER A 40 14.47 3.18 1.75
C SER A 40 13.40 2.10 1.77
N LYS A 41 13.71 0.93 1.19
CA LYS A 41 12.80 -0.22 1.24
C LYS A 41 12.40 -0.47 2.71
N PRO A 42 11.12 -0.74 2.99
CA PRO A 42 10.69 -1.01 4.35
C PRO A 42 11.43 -2.21 4.89
N SER A 43 11.71 -2.23 6.19
CA SER A 43 12.19 -3.45 6.85
C SER A 43 11.10 -4.53 6.79
N LEU A 44 11.48 -5.81 6.87
CA LEU A 44 10.52 -6.90 6.90
C LEU A 44 9.46 -6.73 8.02
N PRO A 45 9.81 -6.43 9.29
CA PRO A 45 8.80 -6.18 10.32
C PRO A 45 7.85 -5.03 9.97
N SER A 46 8.36 -3.94 9.38
CA SER A 46 7.52 -2.82 8.95
C SER A 46 6.57 -3.22 7.82
N GLN A 47 7.05 -4.03 6.87
CA GLN A 47 6.22 -4.53 5.77
C GLN A 47 5.13 -5.49 6.25
N VAL A 48 5.47 -6.40 7.17
CA VAL A 48 4.52 -7.31 7.82
C VAL A 48 3.45 -6.52 8.57
N ARG A 49 3.85 -5.50 9.34
CA ARG A 49 2.91 -4.64 10.05
C ARG A 49 1.92 -3.96 9.10
N GLN A 50 2.43 -3.38 8.01
CA GLN A 50 1.59 -2.74 7.01
C GLN A 50 0.56 -3.73 6.42
N TRP A 51 0.96 -4.96 6.13
CA TRP A 51 0.01 -5.98 5.65
C TRP A 51 -1.00 -6.37 6.71
N MET A 52 -0.60 -6.54 7.97
CA MET A 52 -1.55 -6.84 9.05
C MET A 52 -2.58 -5.71 9.22
N ASP A 53 -2.17 -4.44 9.13
CA ASP A 53 -3.07 -3.29 9.20
C ASP A 53 -4.07 -3.25 8.03
N GLU A 54 -3.63 -3.64 6.83
CA GLU A 54 -4.49 -3.73 5.65
C GLU A 54 -5.46 -4.92 5.75
N LEU A 55 -4.95 -6.10 6.10
CA LEU A 55 -5.72 -7.33 6.26
C LEU A 55 -6.76 -7.23 7.37
N ALA A 56 -6.48 -6.47 8.44
CA ALA A 56 -7.42 -6.23 9.54
C ALA A 56 -8.73 -5.52 9.11
N ARG A 57 -8.80 -4.99 7.90
CA ARG A 57 -10.05 -4.44 7.35
C ARG A 57 -11.00 -5.52 6.83
N GLN A 58 -10.53 -6.75 6.68
CA GLN A 58 -11.35 -7.89 6.25
C GLN A 58 -12.14 -8.47 7.45
N PRO A 59 -13.39 -8.92 7.24
CA PRO A 59 -14.10 -9.71 8.25
C PRO A 59 -13.28 -10.92 8.70
N GLY A 60 -13.31 -11.25 9.99
CA GLY A 60 -12.52 -12.35 10.57
C GLY A 60 -11.09 -11.95 10.99
N LEU A 61 -10.49 -10.94 10.35
CA LEU A 61 -9.10 -10.54 10.60
C LEU A 61 -8.94 -9.27 11.43
N SER A 62 -10.04 -8.66 11.89
CA SER A 62 -10.00 -7.34 12.57
C SER A 62 -9.09 -7.27 13.80
N GLY A 63 -8.88 -8.40 14.49
CA GLY A 63 -7.95 -8.49 15.62
C GLY A 63 -6.47 -8.34 15.24
N TRP A 64 -6.12 -8.46 13.95
CA TRP A 64 -4.73 -8.42 13.50
C TRP A 64 -4.12 -7.03 13.57
N GLY A 65 -4.94 -5.97 13.49
CA GLY A 65 -4.48 -4.58 13.50
C GLY A 65 -3.76 -4.18 14.80
N SER A 66 -3.91 -4.93 15.89
CA SER A 66 -3.20 -4.71 17.15
C SER A 66 -2.53 -5.97 17.69
N ALA A 67 -2.47 -7.03 16.89
CA ALA A 67 -1.87 -8.30 17.31
C ALA A 67 -0.34 -8.22 17.28
N ASP A 68 0.28 -8.93 18.21
CA ASP A 68 1.73 -9.14 18.21
C ASP A 68 2.09 -10.18 17.13
N PHE A 69 3.34 -10.14 16.67
CA PHE A 69 3.86 -11.14 15.74
C PHE A 69 5.34 -11.45 15.96
N SER A 70 5.74 -12.67 15.61
CA SER A 70 7.13 -13.09 15.48
C SER A 70 7.44 -13.48 14.04
N ILE A 71 8.72 -13.43 13.66
CA ILE A 71 9.18 -13.73 12.30
C ILE A 71 10.27 -14.80 12.39
N GLU A 72 10.11 -15.87 11.62
CA GLU A 72 11.04 -16.99 11.52
C GLU A 72 11.44 -17.21 10.07
N ALA A 73 12.72 -17.45 9.80
CA ALA A 73 13.18 -17.75 8.44
C ALA A 73 12.80 -19.19 8.06
N LEU A 74 12.25 -19.40 6.86
CA LEU A 74 11.85 -20.73 6.38
C LEU A 74 13.02 -21.57 5.83
N GLY A 75 14.18 -20.97 5.59
CA GLY A 75 15.33 -21.70 5.05
C GLY A 75 16.61 -20.85 4.91
N PRO A 76 17.72 -21.49 4.49
CA PRO A 76 18.97 -20.81 4.22
C PRO A 76 18.80 -19.78 3.09
N GLY A 77 19.50 -18.65 3.16
CA GLY A 77 19.43 -17.59 2.15
C GLY A 77 18.21 -16.66 2.26
N THR A 78 17.36 -16.83 3.28
CA THR A 78 16.32 -15.86 3.64
C THR A 78 15.34 -15.54 2.49
N HIS A 79 14.99 -16.55 1.69
CA HIS A 79 14.05 -16.41 0.57
C HIS A 79 12.58 -16.34 1.01
N GLY A 80 12.29 -16.78 2.24
CA GLY A 80 10.95 -16.70 2.80
C GLY A 80 10.94 -16.73 4.33
N TRP A 81 9.84 -16.26 4.89
CA TRP A 81 9.62 -16.16 6.32
C TRP A 81 8.23 -16.64 6.70
N PHE A 82 8.13 -17.29 7.85
CA PHE A 82 6.89 -17.56 8.55
C PHE A 82 6.68 -16.47 9.59
N VAL A 83 5.52 -15.81 9.55
CA VAL A 83 5.11 -14.84 10.55
C VAL A 83 4.03 -15.49 11.39
N HIS A 84 4.27 -15.66 12.67
CA HIS A 84 3.25 -16.12 13.61
C HIS A 84 2.58 -14.89 14.22
N ILE A 85 1.25 -14.82 14.14
CA ILE A 85 0.45 -13.74 14.72
C ILE A 85 -0.25 -14.25 15.98
N ALA A 86 -0.05 -13.54 17.09
CA ALA A 86 -0.62 -13.85 18.38
C ALA A 86 -1.55 -12.74 18.85
N ALA A 87 -2.76 -13.11 19.28
CA ALA A 87 -3.65 -12.25 20.02
C ALA A 87 -3.15 -12.08 21.47
N GLY A 88 -3.77 -11.15 22.20
CA GLY A 88 -3.49 -10.92 23.61
C GLY A 88 -3.50 -12.22 24.42
N GLY A 89 -2.48 -12.38 25.28
CA GLY A 89 -2.28 -13.60 26.06
C GLY A 89 -1.65 -14.77 25.28
N GLY A 90 -1.05 -14.52 24.11
CA GLY A 90 -0.28 -15.51 23.36
C GLY A 90 -1.12 -16.53 22.58
N LYS A 91 -2.42 -16.27 22.41
CA LYS A 91 -3.31 -17.16 21.65
C LYS A 91 -3.03 -17.04 20.15
N PRO A 92 -2.90 -18.15 19.40
CA PRO A 92 -2.74 -18.10 17.95
C PRO A 92 -3.90 -17.33 17.30
N ALA A 93 -3.57 -16.30 16.54
CA ALA A 93 -4.54 -15.51 15.78
C ALA A 93 -4.40 -15.72 14.27
N GLY A 94 -3.24 -16.19 13.80
CA GLY A 94 -3.02 -16.51 12.40
C GLY A 94 -1.56 -16.51 12.01
N TYR A 95 -1.33 -16.46 10.71
CA TYR A 95 0.01 -16.45 10.13
C TYR A 95 0.08 -15.66 8.82
N ILE A 96 1.29 -15.28 8.44
CA ILE A 96 1.64 -14.79 7.11
C ILE A 96 2.87 -15.54 6.60
N ILE A 97 2.84 -15.99 5.35
CA ILE A 97 4.02 -16.42 4.61
C ILE A 97 4.52 -15.24 3.78
N VAL A 98 5.76 -14.84 4.02
CA VAL A 98 6.44 -13.78 3.25
C VAL A 98 7.47 -14.41 2.34
N ASN A 99 7.54 -13.95 1.10
CA ASN A 99 8.57 -14.33 0.14
C ASN A 99 9.44 -13.12 -0.22
N ALA A 100 10.73 -13.33 -0.44
CA ALA A 100 11.57 -12.31 -1.06
C ALA A 100 11.19 -12.16 -2.54
N ALA A 101 11.18 -10.93 -3.04
CA ALA A 101 11.09 -10.63 -4.46
C ALA A 101 12.50 -10.53 -5.09
N GLU A 102 12.57 -10.68 -6.41
CA GLU A 102 13.83 -10.56 -7.17
C GLU A 102 14.47 -9.16 -7.03
N ASP A 103 13.65 -8.12 -6.85
CA ASP A 103 14.11 -6.76 -6.63
C ASP A 103 14.54 -6.49 -5.17
N GLY A 104 14.53 -7.51 -4.30
CA GLY A 104 14.85 -7.42 -2.88
C GLY A 104 13.76 -6.76 -2.02
N SER A 105 12.55 -6.57 -2.56
CA SER A 105 11.35 -6.28 -1.77
C SER A 105 10.75 -7.56 -1.17
N TYR A 106 9.61 -7.43 -0.50
CA TYR A 106 8.88 -8.56 0.07
C TYR A 106 7.53 -8.72 -0.63
N ARG A 107 7.10 -9.97 -0.78
CA ARG A 107 5.79 -10.34 -1.33
C ARG A 107 4.98 -11.10 -0.28
N LEU A 108 3.73 -10.69 -0.10
CA LEU A 108 2.75 -11.47 0.63
C LEU A 108 2.46 -12.75 -0.16
N GLY A 109 2.79 -13.91 0.40
CA GLY A 109 2.57 -15.21 -0.24
C GLY A 109 1.20 -15.79 0.13
N GLU A 110 1.03 -16.09 1.42
CA GLU A 110 -0.17 -16.69 1.99
C GLU A 110 -0.46 -16.05 3.35
N TYR A 111 -1.72 -16.06 3.76
CA TYR A 111 -2.14 -15.71 5.11
C TYR A 111 -3.37 -16.52 5.50
N GLY A 112 -3.54 -16.77 6.79
CA GLY A 112 -4.68 -17.52 7.30
C GLY A 112 -4.93 -17.29 8.78
N GLU A 113 -6.18 -17.49 9.20
CA GLU A 113 -6.58 -17.46 10.61
C GLU A 113 -6.02 -18.66 11.36
N GLY A 114 -5.67 -18.46 12.63
CA GLY A 114 -5.01 -19.47 13.48
C GLY A 114 -5.95 -20.55 14.02
N SER A 115 -7.22 -20.56 13.60
CA SER A 115 -8.23 -21.53 13.98
C SER A 115 -8.05 -22.84 13.21
N TRP A 116 -7.09 -23.66 13.65
CA TRP A 116 -7.07 -25.08 13.32
C TRP A 116 -7.10 -25.98 14.59
N PRO A 117 -7.93 -27.04 14.62
CA PRO A 117 -8.85 -27.45 13.57
C PRO A 117 -10.11 -26.59 13.55
N ALA A 118 -10.66 -26.38 12.35
CA ALA A 118 -12.06 -25.99 12.22
C ALA A 118 -12.90 -26.98 13.03
N GLU A 119 -13.72 -26.50 13.96
CA GLU A 119 -14.81 -27.33 14.50
C GLU A 119 -15.63 -27.80 13.30
N GLN A 120 -15.65 -29.13 13.10
CA GLN A 120 -16.49 -29.83 12.13
C GLN A 120 -17.90 -29.99 12.69
#